data_AF-Q0RDM1-F1
#
_entry.id   AF-Q0RDM1-F1
#
_cell.length_a   1.000
_cell.length_b   1.000
_cell.length_c   1.000
_cell.angle_alpha   90.00
_cell.angle_beta   90.00
_cell.angle_gamma   90.00
#
_symmetry.space_group_name_H-M   'P 1'
#
loop_
_entity.id
_entity.type
_entity.pdbx_description
1 polymer ?
#
loop_
_entity_poly.entity_id
_entity_poly.type
_entity_poly.pdbx_seq_one_letter_code
_entity_poly.pdbx_strand_id
1 'polypeptide(L)'
;MPSSLGHGLERRHLDPPQDTAAAYGGGPIVLTCGISGVPASYRPDSMLSEVDGVGWFADKLGETVRYSTPTRSPHVVLTLPGSASSEVQPFDILVSVGPAVRAHSASTTP
;
A
#
# COMPACT_ATOMS: atom_id res chain seq x y z
N MET A 1 -8.90 0.18 -8.16
CA MET A 1 -8.52 0.81 -6.87
C MET A 1 -9.77 1.33 -6.20
N PRO A 2 -9.89 1.24 -4.86
CA PRO A 2 -11.09 1.64 -4.12
C PRO A 2 -11.37 3.14 -4.24
N SER A 3 -12.61 3.56 -3.98
CA SER A 3 -13.02 4.97 -4.00
C SER A 3 -12.72 5.72 -2.70
N SER A 4 -12.53 5.02 -1.58
CA SER A 4 -12.16 5.57 -0.27
C SER A 4 -11.41 4.51 0.55
N LEU A 5 -10.54 4.95 1.47
CA LEU A 5 -9.84 4.08 2.44
C LEU A 5 -10.40 4.19 3.87
N GLY A 6 -11.51 4.89 4.05
CA GLY A 6 -12.10 5.20 5.35
C GLY A 6 -12.46 6.67 5.49
N HIS A 7 -12.93 7.04 6.68
CA HIS A 7 -13.40 8.40 6.94
C HIS A 7 -12.29 9.44 6.72
N GLY A 8 -12.55 10.43 5.87
CA GLY A 8 -11.57 11.46 5.53
C GLY A 8 -10.51 11.01 4.51
N LEU A 9 -10.58 9.77 4.00
CA LEU A 9 -9.64 9.19 3.04
C LEU A 9 -10.28 8.91 1.68
N GLU A 10 -11.04 9.87 1.20
CA GLU A 10 -11.63 9.81 -0.13
C GLU A 10 -10.54 9.83 -1.21
N ARG A 11 -10.78 9.08 -2.30
CA ARG A 11 -9.88 9.06 -3.44
C ARG A 11 -9.85 10.43 -4.09
N ARG A 12 -8.64 10.92 -4.37
CA ARG A 12 -8.41 12.18 -5.07
C ARG A 12 -7.93 11.97 -6.49
N HIS A 13 -8.10 13.00 -7.29
CA HIS A 13 -7.54 13.06 -8.62
C HIS A 13 -6.03 13.25 -8.54
N LEU A 14 -5.29 12.53 -9.38
CA LEU A 14 -3.86 12.76 -9.60
C LEU A 14 -3.72 13.65 -10.83
N ASP A 15 -2.85 14.65 -10.76
CA ASP A 15 -2.46 15.47 -11.90
C ASP A 15 -0.95 15.31 -12.15
N PRO A 16 -0.52 14.68 -13.27
CA PRO A 16 -1.37 14.08 -14.29
C PRO A 16 -2.02 12.76 -13.82
N PRO A 17 -3.15 12.34 -14.42
CA PRO A 17 -3.80 11.07 -14.10
C PRO A 17 -2.84 9.90 -14.28
N GLN A 18 -2.93 8.92 -13.37
CA GLN A 18 -2.13 7.69 -13.41
C GLN A 18 -3.06 6.49 -13.44
N ASP A 19 -2.87 5.58 -14.40
CA ASP A 19 -3.69 4.35 -14.50
C ASP A 19 -3.38 3.35 -13.38
N THR A 20 -2.14 3.37 -12.90
CA THR A 20 -1.60 2.41 -11.93
C THR A 20 -1.48 2.99 -10.53
N ALA A 21 -1.92 4.23 -10.29
CA ALA A 21 -1.84 4.86 -8.98
C ALA A 21 -3.14 5.59 -8.59
N ALA A 22 -3.40 5.65 -7.29
CA ALA A 22 -4.43 6.47 -6.69
C ALA A 22 -3.90 7.12 -5.43
N ALA A 23 -4.26 8.38 -5.21
CA ALA A 23 -4.01 9.05 -3.95
C ALA A 23 -5.30 9.22 -3.14
N TYR A 24 -5.15 9.38 -1.82
CA TYR A 24 -6.25 9.48 -0.86
C TYR A 24 -5.92 10.50 0.23
N GLY A 25 -6.96 11.04 0.89
CA GLY A 25 -6.82 11.84 2.12
C GLY A 25 -6.44 13.30 1.91
N GLY A 26 -5.75 13.91 2.89
CA GLY A 26 -5.19 15.28 2.90
C GLY A 26 -3.65 15.31 2.76
N GLY A 27 -2.92 14.51 3.54
CA GLY A 27 -1.55 14.10 3.22
C GLY A 27 -1.60 12.96 2.19
N PRO A 28 -0.95 13.05 1.00
CA PRO A 28 -1.11 12.04 -0.06
C PRO A 28 -0.67 10.65 0.40
N ILE A 29 -1.64 9.84 0.81
CA ILE A 29 -1.50 8.39 0.85
C ILE A 29 -1.59 7.93 -0.59
N VAL A 30 -0.56 7.27 -1.11
CA VAL A 30 -0.51 6.83 -2.51
C VAL A 30 -0.47 5.32 -2.57
N LEU A 31 -1.44 4.73 -3.26
CA LEU A 31 -1.46 3.32 -3.61
C LEU A 31 -1.05 3.17 -5.06
N THR A 32 -0.02 2.39 -5.33
CA THR A 32 0.48 2.08 -6.68
C THR A 32 0.44 0.58 -6.90
N CYS A 33 -0.08 0.16 -8.06
CA CYS A 33 -0.18 -1.23 -8.49
C CYS A 33 0.81 -1.51 -9.61
N GLY A 34 1.33 -2.74 -9.69
CA GLY A 34 2.17 -3.17 -10.81
C GLY A 34 3.59 -2.63 -10.76
N ILE A 35 4.10 -2.29 -9.57
CA ILE A 35 5.51 -1.94 -9.45
C ILE A 35 6.37 -3.15 -9.76
N SER A 36 7.32 -2.98 -10.69
CA SER A 36 8.29 -4.03 -11.02
C SER A 36 9.33 -4.17 -9.92
N GLY A 37 9.55 -5.41 -9.47
CA GLY A 37 10.54 -5.74 -8.46
C GLY A 37 10.07 -5.46 -7.04
N VAL A 38 10.93 -5.82 -6.08
CA VAL A 38 10.72 -5.68 -4.65
C VAL A 38 11.65 -4.61 -4.08
N PRO A 39 11.33 -4.01 -2.90
CA PRO A 39 12.22 -3.05 -2.26
C PRO A 39 13.63 -3.61 -2.04
N ALA A 40 14.66 -2.78 -2.19
CA ALA A 40 16.05 -3.23 -2.02
C ALA A 40 16.38 -3.73 -0.61
N SER A 41 15.62 -3.29 0.40
CA SER A 41 15.71 -3.73 1.79
C SER A 41 14.98 -5.06 2.05
N TYR A 42 14.15 -5.54 1.10
CA TYR A 42 13.45 -6.81 1.25
C TYR A 42 14.43 -7.98 1.10
N ARG A 43 14.45 -8.84 2.13
CA ARG A 43 15.33 -10.01 2.25
C ARG A 43 14.51 -11.28 2.52
N PRO A 44 15.06 -12.48 2.29
CA PRO A 44 14.34 -13.74 2.51
C PRO A 44 13.82 -13.93 3.95
N ASP A 45 14.48 -13.35 4.93
CA ASP A 45 14.14 -13.38 6.36
C ASP A 45 13.32 -12.16 6.83
N SER A 46 12.91 -11.30 5.89
CA SER A 46 12.10 -10.12 6.21
C SER A 46 10.73 -10.51 6.76
N MET A 47 10.38 -9.90 7.88
CA MET A 47 9.06 -10.07 8.48
C MET A 47 8.01 -9.33 7.65
N LEU A 48 6.90 -10.03 7.36
CA LEU A 48 5.71 -9.45 6.73
C LEU A 48 4.60 -9.37 7.78
N SER A 49 3.93 -8.23 7.86
CA SER A 49 2.70 -8.11 8.63
C SER A 49 1.56 -8.68 7.79
N GLU A 50 0.92 -9.74 8.27
CA GLU A 50 -0.24 -10.30 7.60
C GLU A 50 -1.49 -9.49 7.96
N VAL A 51 -2.17 -8.95 6.95
CA VAL A 51 -3.44 -8.23 7.10
C VAL A 51 -4.37 -8.71 6.00
N ASP A 52 -5.53 -9.27 6.37
CA ASP A 52 -6.52 -9.83 5.44
C ASP A 52 -5.96 -10.86 4.44
N GLY A 53 -5.01 -11.71 4.88
CA GLY A 53 -4.36 -12.70 4.02
C GLY A 53 -3.41 -12.08 2.98
N VAL A 54 -2.96 -10.85 3.22
CA VAL A 54 -1.96 -10.13 2.43
C VAL A 54 -0.75 -9.87 3.31
N GLY A 55 0.42 -10.36 2.90
CA GLY A 55 1.68 -10.09 3.58
C GLY A 55 2.25 -8.73 3.16
N TRP A 56 2.36 -7.81 4.11
CA TRP A 56 2.86 -6.46 3.90
C TRP A 56 4.26 -6.29 4.49
N PHE A 57 5.22 -5.91 3.65
CA PHE A 57 6.56 -5.51 4.07
C PHE A 57 6.58 -4.01 4.33
N ALA A 58 6.98 -3.59 5.53
CA ALA A 58 7.11 -2.18 5.89
C ALA A 58 8.56 -1.72 5.74
N ASP A 59 8.78 -0.70 4.92
CA ASP A 59 10.08 -0.09 4.66
C ASP A 59 10.03 1.40 5.02
N LYS A 60 10.84 1.83 6.00
CA LYS A 60 10.85 3.21 6.47
C LYS A 60 11.87 4.04 5.70
N LEU A 61 11.39 5.07 5.01
CA LEU A 61 12.16 6.00 4.18
C LEU A 61 12.06 7.41 4.78
N GLY A 62 12.89 7.68 5.78
CA GLY A 62 12.81 8.91 6.57
C GLY A 62 11.49 8.98 7.35
N GLU A 63 10.67 10.00 7.10
CA GLU A 63 9.35 10.16 7.72
C GLU A 63 8.25 9.37 7.01
N THR A 64 8.53 8.86 5.80
CA THR A 64 7.55 8.10 5.01
C THR A 64 7.70 6.61 5.29
N VAL A 65 6.59 5.89 5.40
CA VAL A 65 6.57 4.43 5.46
C VAL A 65 5.98 3.89 4.18
N ARG A 66 6.65 2.90 3.58
CA ARG A 66 6.19 2.19 2.40
C ARG A 66 5.81 0.78 2.79
N TYR A 67 4.55 0.41 2.52
CA TYR A 67 4.06 -0.95 2.67
C TYR A 67 3.99 -1.60 1.30
N SER A 68 4.73 -2.67 1.06
CA SER A 68 4.74 -3.40 -0.21
C SER A 68 4.25 -4.83 -0.03
N THR A 69 3.78 -5.44 -1.11
CA THR A 69 3.35 -6.85 -1.15
C THR A 69 4.33 -7.68 -1.98
N PRO A 70 5.55 -7.95 -1.48
CA PRO A 70 6.60 -8.62 -2.26
C PRO A 70 6.28 -10.08 -2.58
N THR A 71 5.32 -10.68 -1.87
CA THR A 71 4.85 -12.06 -2.07
C THR A 71 3.60 -12.15 -2.94
N ARG A 72 3.30 -11.09 -3.72
CA ARG A 72 2.14 -11.04 -4.62
C ARG A 72 2.51 -10.49 -5.99
N SER A 73 1.78 -10.94 -7.01
CA SER A 73 1.90 -10.45 -8.40
C SER A 73 0.53 -10.07 -8.98
N PRO A 74 0.36 -8.84 -9.50
CA PRO A 74 1.31 -7.73 -9.47
C PRO A 74 1.58 -7.22 -8.05
N HIS A 75 2.78 -6.65 -7.82
CA HIS A 75 3.11 -6.02 -6.54
C HIS A 75 2.30 -4.73 -6.34
N VAL A 76 1.75 -4.58 -5.14
CA VAL A 76 1.09 -3.37 -4.69
C VAL A 76 1.96 -2.69 -3.63
N VAL A 77 2.09 -1.37 -3.76
CA VAL A 77 2.86 -0.52 -2.86
C VAL A 77 1.96 0.61 -2.37
N LEU A 78 1.82 0.72 -1.06
CA LEU A 78 1.19 1.83 -0.37
C LEU A 78 2.28 2.72 0.25
N THR A 79 2.21 4.01 0.00
CA THR A 79 3.12 5.01 0.57
C THR A 79 2.34 5.89 1.53
N LEU A 80 2.80 5.95 2.78
CA LEU A 80 2.21 6.71 3.87
C LEU A 80 3.20 7.79 4.33
N PRO A 81 2.96 9.08 4.05
CA PRO A 81 3.81 10.14 4.57
C PRO A 81 3.63 10.28 6.09
N GLY A 82 4.70 10.67 6.80
CA GLY A 82 4.68 10.78 8.26
C GLY A 82 3.61 11.74 8.79
N SER A 83 3.27 12.78 8.03
CA SER A 83 2.18 13.70 8.34
C SER A 83 0.80 13.03 8.40
N ALA A 84 0.56 12.03 7.54
CA ALA A 84 -0.70 11.30 7.54
C ALA A 84 -0.80 10.27 8.69
N SER A 85 0.33 9.83 9.23
CA SER A 85 0.37 8.86 10.35
C SER A 85 -0.20 9.42 11.66
N SER A 86 -0.31 10.75 11.80
CA SER A 86 -0.99 11.39 12.93
C SER A 86 -2.51 11.37 12.82
N GLU A 87 -3.04 11.25 11.60
CA GLU A 87 -4.47 11.30 11.32
C GLU A 87 -5.08 9.90 11.19
N VAL A 88 -4.29 8.92 10.72
CA VAL A 88 -4.78 7.59 10.36
C VAL A 88 -3.79 6.51 10.82
N GLN A 89 -4.33 5.41 11.35
CA GLN A 89 -3.52 4.24 11.66
C GLN A 89 -3.22 3.44 10.37
N PRO A 90 -1.96 3.06 10.11
CA PRO A 90 -1.60 2.31 8.92
C PRO A 90 -2.41 1.01 8.77
N PHE A 91 -2.69 0.33 9.88
CA PHE A 91 -3.46 -0.92 9.89
C PHE A 91 -4.86 -0.76 9.29
N ASP A 92 -5.58 0.32 9.61
CA ASP A 92 -6.92 0.57 9.07
C ASP A 92 -6.90 0.73 7.55
N ILE A 93 -5.86 1.38 7.03
CA ILE A 93 -5.67 1.53 5.59
C ILE A 93 -5.40 0.17 4.94
N LEU A 94 -4.50 -0.63 5.54
CA LEU A 94 -4.15 -1.96 5.02
C LEU A 94 -5.36 -2.90 4.99
N VAL A 95 -6.20 -2.88 6.01
CA VAL A 95 -7.49 -3.61 6.04
C VAL A 95 -8.40 -3.09 4.92
N SER A 96 -8.53 -1.78 4.76
CA SER A 96 -9.40 -1.22 3.73
C SER A 96 -8.98 -1.59 2.30
N VAL A 97 -7.68 -1.69 2.01
CA VAL A 97 -7.19 -2.08 0.67
C VAL A 97 -7.04 -3.58 0.49
N GLY A 98 -6.94 -4.35 1.58
CA GLY A 98 -6.68 -5.80 1.60
C GLY A 98 -7.56 -6.60 0.63
N PRO A 99 -8.90 -6.46 0.68
CA PRO A 99 -9.80 -7.16 -0.23
C PRO A 99 -9.52 -6.89 -1.72
N ALA A 100 -9.24 -5.64 -2.07
CA ALA A 100 -8.92 -5.26 -3.45
C ALA A 100 -7.57 -5.82 -3.89
N VAL A 101 -6.56 -5.77 -3.03
CA VAL A 101 -5.24 -6.36 -3.32
C VAL A 101 -5.38 -7.86 -3.54
N ARG A 102 -6.12 -8.56 -2.67
CA ARG A 102 -6.35 -10.00 -2.79
C ARG A 102 -7.12 -10.37 -4.07
N ALA A 103 -8.14 -9.60 -4.43
CA ALA A 103 -8.94 -9.87 -5.62
C ALA A 103 -8.18 -9.66 -6.94
N HIS A 104 -7.17 -8.77 -6.94
CA HIS A 104 -6.47 -8.35 -8.15
C HIS A 104 -4.98 -8.72 -8.18
N SER A 105 -4.52 -9.59 -7.26
CA SER A 105 -3.16 -10.14 -7.26
C SER A 105 -3.14 -11.59 -6.78
N ALA A 106 -2.21 -12.37 -7.31
CA ALA A 106 -1.97 -13.75 -6.90
C ALA A 106 -0.84 -13.84 -5.87
N SER A 107 -0.97 -14.73 -4.89
CA SER A 107 0.17 -15.10 -4.03
C SER A 107 1.26 -15.75 -4.89
N THR A 108 2.50 -15.37 -4.65
CA THR A 108 3.69 -16.03 -5.24
C THR A 108 4.35 -16.99 -4.26
N THR A 109 3.84 -17.06 -3.04
CA THR A 109 4.28 -18.01 -2.01
C THR A 109 3.29 -19.19 -1.96
N PRO A 110 3.78 -20.43 -1.79
CA PRO A 110 2.95 -21.64 -1.69
C PRO A 110 1.94 -21.61 -0.54
#